data_AF-A0A7K2WDW6-F1
#
_entry.id   AF-A0A7K2WDW6-F1
#
_cell.length_a   1.000
_cell.length_b   1.000
_cell.length_c   1.000
_cell.angle_alpha   90.00
_cell.angle_beta   90.00
_cell.angle_gamma   90.00
#
_symmetry.space_group_name_H-M   'P 1'
#
loop_
_entity.id
_entity.type
_entity.pdbx_description
1 polymer ?
#
loop_
_entity_poly.entity_id
_entity_poly.type
_entity_poly.pdbx_seq_one_letter_code
_entity_poly.pdbx_strand_id
1 'polypeptide(L)'
;RATGLRNLPLHRTAQNRIWLEIVQIALDLLAWMPMLALTGKARLWEPRRLRLRLFTAAGQLVTTGRRRILRLARHWPWTGHITAALDRLTQLPDTG
;
A
#
# COMPACT_ATOMS: atom_id res chain seq x y z
N ARG A 1 -0.11 -21.83 -10.15
CA ARG A 1 -0.04 -20.45 -10.68
C ARG A 1 1.41 -20.17 -11.04
N ALA A 2 1.72 -19.81 -12.29
CA ALA A 2 3.07 -19.44 -12.68
C ALA A 2 3.43 -18.09 -12.02
N THR A 3 4.52 -18.06 -11.26
CA THR A 3 4.95 -16.89 -10.46
C THR A 3 5.55 -15.75 -11.29
N GLY A 4 5.35 -15.71 -12.61
CA GLY A 4 5.90 -14.67 -13.49
C GLY A 4 7.43 -14.68 -13.65
N LEU A 5 8.17 -15.44 -12.81
CA LEU A 5 9.64 -15.52 -12.78
C LEU A 5 10.29 -16.08 -14.07
N ARG A 6 9.49 -16.55 -15.04
CA ARG A 6 9.98 -17.00 -16.35
C ARG A 6 10.18 -15.86 -17.35
N ASN A 7 9.51 -14.72 -17.17
CA ASN A 7 9.63 -13.55 -18.04
C ASN A 7 9.99 -12.33 -17.20
N LEU A 8 11.29 -12.12 -17.03
CA LEU A 8 11.80 -10.93 -16.36
C LEU A 8 11.62 -9.70 -17.26
N PRO A 9 11.15 -8.56 -16.72
CA PRO A 9 10.76 -7.41 -17.54
C PRO A 9 11.93 -6.62 -18.12
N LEU A 10 13.16 -6.82 -17.61
CA LEU A 10 14.34 -6.07 -18.02
C LEU A 10 15.40 -6.98 -18.65
N HIS A 11 16.20 -6.42 -19.56
CA HIS A 11 17.21 -7.18 -20.29
C HIS A 11 18.45 -7.55 -19.47
N ARG A 12 18.71 -6.84 -18.36
CA ARG A 12 19.90 -7.06 -17.52
C ARG A 12 19.53 -7.67 -16.17
N THR A 13 20.30 -8.67 -15.75
CA THR A 13 20.13 -9.41 -14.49
C THR A 13 20.18 -8.51 -13.26
N ALA A 14 21.12 -7.55 -13.21
CA ALA A 14 21.23 -6.61 -12.10
C ALA A 14 19.98 -5.73 -11.92
N GLN A 15 19.37 -5.28 -13.01
CA GLN A 15 18.14 -4.48 -12.96
C GLN A 15 16.94 -5.32 -12.52
N ASN A 16 16.85 -6.57 -13.00
CA ASN A 16 15.82 -7.50 -12.56
C ASN A 16 15.92 -7.85 -11.08
N ARG A 17 17.12 -7.86 -10.50
CA ARG A 17 17.28 -8.04 -9.04
C ARG A 17 16.60 -6.92 -8.28
N ILE A 18 16.90 -5.66 -8.60
CA ILE A 18 16.26 -4.50 -7.97
C ILE A 18 14.74 -4.56 -8.16
N TRP A 19 14.29 -4.91 -9.36
CA TRP A 19 12.86 -5.08 -9.64
C TRP A 19 12.22 -6.16 -8.75
N LEU A 20 12.88 -7.31 -8.57
CA LEU A 20 12.39 -8.39 -7.70
C LEU A 20 12.32 -7.94 -6.24
N GLU A 21 13.32 -7.21 -5.73
CA GLU A 21 13.29 -6.68 -4.37
C GLU A 21 12.12 -5.70 -4.17
N ILE A 22 11.87 -4.79 -5.13
CA ILE A 22 10.74 -3.87 -5.06
C ILE A 22 9.41 -4.63 -5.07
N VAL A 23 9.29 -5.65 -5.93
CA VAL A 23 8.08 -6.48 -6.01
C VAL A 23 7.88 -7.26 -4.72
N GLN A 24 8.93 -7.80 -4.12
CA GLN A 24 8.86 -8.50 -2.85
C GLN A 24 8.35 -7.58 -1.73
N ILE A 25 8.93 -6.39 -1.60
CA ILE A 25 8.47 -5.38 -0.63
C ILE A 25 6.99 -5.03 -0.87
N ALA A 26 6.58 -4.84 -2.13
CA ALA A 26 5.19 -4.55 -2.45
C ALA A 26 4.24 -5.71 -2.08
N LEU A 27 4.66 -6.96 -2.30
CA LEU A 27 3.89 -8.15 -1.92
C LEU A 27 3.78 -8.30 -0.40
N ASP A 28 4.86 -8.03 0.33
CA ASP A 28 4.85 -8.02 1.79
C ASP A 28 3.88 -6.94 2.29
N LEU A 29 3.99 -5.70 1.83
CA LEU A 29 3.05 -4.64 2.20
C LEU A 29 1.59 -5.02 1.92
N LEU A 30 1.31 -5.66 0.78
CA LEU A 30 -0.04 -6.13 0.43
C LEU A 30 -0.53 -7.28 1.33
N ALA A 31 0.35 -8.18 1.75
CA ALA A 31 0.00 -9.33 2.59
C ALA A 31 -0.31 -8.91 4.04
N TRP A 32 0.48 -7.97 4.59
CA TRP A 32 0.37 -7.56 5.98
C TRP A 32 -0.67 -6.45 6.22
N MET A 33 -0.91 -5.59 5.23
CA MET A 33 -1.82 -4.45 5.37
C MET A 33 -3.24 -4.81 5.85
N PRO A 34 -3.92 -5.84 5.32
CA PRO A 34 -5.25 -6.19 5.81
C PRO A 34 -5.29 -6.59 7.28
N MET A 35 -4.19 -7.14 7.81
CA MET A 35 -4.10 -7.54 9.21
C MET A 35 -3.80 -6.35 10.14
N LEU A 36 -2.92 -5.44 9.69
CA LEU A 36 -2.44 -4.34 10.52
C LEU A 36 -3.37 -3.12 10.45
N ALA A 37 -3.87 -2.78 9.27
CA ALA A 37 -4.50 -1.49 8.98
C ALA A 37 -6.00 -1.57 8.66
N LEU A 38 -6.52 -2.70 8.18
CA LEU A 38 -7.91 -2.82 7.73
C LEU A 38 -8.79 -3.59 8.71
N THR A 39 -10.07 -3.23 8.76
CA THR A 39 -11.07 -3.87 9.63
C THR A 39 -12.36 -4.20 8.87
N GLY A 40 -13.18 -5.08 9.45
CA GLY A 40 -14.46 -5.50 8.88
C GLY A 40 -14.33 -6.05 7.46
N LYS A 41 -15.26 -5.67 6.57
CA LYS A 41 -15.29 -6.13 5.17
C LYS A 41 -14.06 -5.72 4.37
N ALA A 42 -13.34 -4.66 4.77
CA ALA A 42 -12.15 -4.19 4.06
C ALA A 42 -10.97 -5.15 4.17
N ARG A 43 -10.87 -5.90 5.28
CA ARG A 43 -9.85 -6.95 5.47
C ARG A 43 -9.97 -8.10 4.47
N LEU A 44 -11.18 -8.34 3.94
CA LEU A 44 -11.48 -9.41 2.98
C LEU A 44 -11.40 -8.95 1.52
N TRP A 45 -10.94 -7.72 1.26
CA TRP A 45 -10.82 -7.24 -0.11
C TRP A 45 -9.68 -7.93 -0.83
N GLU A 46 -9.96 -8.42 -2.04
CA GLU A 46 -8.93 -8.91 -2.94
C GLU A 46 -7.93 -7.79 -3.31
N PRO A 47 -6.67 -8.14 -3.63
CA PRO A 47 -5.64 -7.16 -4.02
C PRO A 47 -6.07 -6.21 -5.13
N ARG A 48 -6.87 -6.71 -6.09
CA ARG A 48 -7.42 -5.89 -7.19
C ARG A 48 -8.33 -4.77 -6.67
N ARG A 49 -9.14 -5.04 -5.65
CA ARG A 49 -10.00 -4.04 -5.00
C ARG A 49 -9.16 -3.06 -4.20
N LEU A 50 -8.14 -3.53 -3.47
CA LEU A 50 -7.23 -2.63 -2.74
C LEU A 50 -6.56 -1.63 -3.68
N ARG A 51 -6.10 -2.07 -4.86
CA ARG A 51 -5.52 -1.19 -5.88
C ARG A 51 -6.47 -0.07 -6.30
N LEU A 52 -7.72 -0.43 -6.63
CA LEU A 52 -8.71 0.55 -7.07
C LEU A 52 -9.22 1.45 -5.94
N ARG A 53 -9.25 0.96 -4.70
CA ARG A 53 -9.90 1.69 -3.60
C ARG A 53 -8.94 2.55 -2.80
N LEU A 54 -7.73 2.04 -2.57
CA LEU A 54 -6.73 2.67 -1.70
C LEU A 54 -5.58 3.26 -2.52
N PHE A 55 -4.97 2.49 -3.44
CA PHE A 55 -3.71 2.89 -4.09
C PHE A 55 -3.85 3.79 -5.32
N THR A 56 -5.08 4.01 -5.77
CA THR A 56 -5.40 4.93 -6.89
C THR A 56 -6.12 6.18 -6.41
N ALA A 57 -6.33 6.32 -5.10
CA ALA A 57 -6.91 7.52 -4.52
C ALA A 57 -6.02 8.73 -4.82
N ALA A 58 -6.60 9.78 -5.39
CA ALA A 58 -5.89 11.04 -5.57
C ALA A 58 -5.58 11.65 -4.20
N GLY A 59 -4.32 12.00 -4.00
CA GLY A 59 -3.85 12.61 -2.76
C GLY A 59 -2.63 13.48 -2.94
N GLN A 60 -2.45 14.44 -2.03
CA GLN A 60 -1.27 15.29 -1.94
C GLN A 60 -0.62 15.08 -0.58
N LEU A 61 0.65 14.70 -0.57
CA LEU A 61 1.45 14.65 0.64
C LEU A 61 2.15 16.00 0.83
N VAL A 62 1.74 16.73 1.87
CA VAL A 62 2.26 18.05 2.20
C VAL A 62 3.12 17.94 3.46
N THR A 63 4.31 18.53 3.45
CA THR A 63 5.17 18.63 4.63
C THR A 63 5.17 20.07 5.13
N THR A 64 4.74 20.30 6.37
CA THR A 64 4.72 21.62 7.00
C THR A 64 5.09 21.53 8.46
N GLY A 65 5.97 22.40 8.96
CA GLY A 65 6.36 22.43 10.38
C GLY A 65 6.79 21.07 10.95
N ARG A 66 7.57 20.29 10.19
CA ARG A 66 7.99 18.90 10.50
C ARG A 66 6.84 17.87 10.59
N ARG A 67 5.62 18.24 10.21
CA ARG A 67 4.46 17.33 10.10
C ARG A 67 4.23 16.95 8.65
N ARG A 68 3.91 15.67 8.40
CA ARG A 68 3.47 15.16 7.09
C ARG A 68 1.95 15.04 7.11
N ILE A 69 1.29 15.68 6.15
CA ILE A 69 -0.17 15.73 6.03
C ILE A 69 -0.56 15.13 4.69
N LEU A 70 -1.38 14.07 4.72
CA LEU A 70 -1.97 13.49 3.52
C LEU A 70 -3.34 14.12 3.27
N ARG A 71 -3.45 14.93 2.21
CA ARG A 71 -4.73 15.48 1.74
C ARG A 71 -5.32 14.55 0.71
N LEU A 72 -6.48 13.97 1.00
CA LEU A 72 -7.20 13.07 0.09
C LEU A 72 -8.36 13.79 -0.60
N ALA A 73 -8.76 13.31 -1.78
CA ALA A 73 -9.94 13.80 -2.46
C ALA A 73 -11.20 13.63 -1.59
N ARG A 74 -11.94 14.74 -1.37
CA ARG A 74 -13.11 14.79 -0.47
C ARG A 74 -14.22 13.81 -0.86
N HIS A 75 -14.47 13.65 -2.17
CA HIS A 75 -15.58 12.85 -2.70
C HIS A 75 -15.17 11.41 -3.04
N TRP A 76 -13.94 11.00 -2.71
CA TRP A 76 -13.52 9.63 -2.98
C TRP A 76 -14.22 8.66 -2.02
N PRO A 77 -14.96 7.64 -2.51
CA PRO A 77 -15.85 6.83 -1.67
C PRO A 77 -15.15 6.07 -0.54
N TRP A 78 -13.85 5.82 -0.68
CA TRP A 78 -13.06 5.02 0.26
C TRP A 78 -12.12 5.85 1.12
N THR A 79 -12.22 7.19 1.10
CA THR A 79 -11.39 8.08 1.93
C THR A 79 -11.46 7.71 3.41
N GLY A 80 -12.65 7.38 3.93
CA GLY A 80 -12.81 6.95 5.33
C GLY A 80 -12.05 5.66 5.67
N HIS A 81 -11.94 4.73 4.72
CA HIS A 81 -11.12 3.52 4.91
C HIS A 81 -9.63 3.84 4.92
N ILE A 82 -9.18 4.77 4.07
CA ILE A 82 -7.77 5.19 4.02
C ILE A 82 -7.39 5.91 5.32
N THR A 83 -8.20 6.87 5.78
CA THR A 83 -7.90 7.61 7.01
C THR A 83 -7.93 6.71 8.24
N ALA A 84 -8.95 5.86 8.39
CA ALA A 84 -9.04 4.93 9.51
C ALA A 84 -7.88 3.91 9.53
N ALA A 85 -7.42 3.48 8.35
CA ALA A 85 -6.27 2.60 8.23
C ALA A 85 -4.98 3.28 8.69
N LEU A 86 -4.76 4.54 8.29
CA LEU A 86 -3.61 5.33 8.73
C LEU A 86 -3.65 5.59 10.24
N ASP A 87 -4.81 5.99 10.78
CA ASP A 87 -4.98 6.22 12.22
C ASP A 87 -4.61 4.96 13.01
N ARG A 88 -5.05 3.79 12.55
CA ARG A 88 -4.71 2.50 13.17
C ARG A 88 -3.21 2.20 13.12
N LEU A 89 -2.55 2.48 11.99
CA LEU A 89 -1.10 2.28 11.86
C LEU A 89 -0.32 3.19 12.82
N THR A 90 -0.79 4.43 13.06
CA THR A 90 -0.14 5.34 14.02
C THR A 90 -0.30 4.92 15.48
N GLN A 91 -1.23 4.00 15.77
CA GLN A 91 -1.46 3.46 17.11
C GLN A 91 -0.70 2.16 17.35
N LEU A 92 0.01 1.61 16.35
CA LEU A 92 0.82 0.43 16.56
C LEU A 92 1.94 0.74 17.56
N PRO A 93 2.26 -0.19 18.47
CA PRO A 93 3.35 0.00 19.40
C PRO A 93 4.66 0.13 18.62
N ASP A 94 5.51 1.05 19.05
CA ASP A 94 6.85 1.19 18.48
C ASP A 94 7.63 -0.07 18.82
N THR A 95 8.04 -0.84 17.79
CA THR A 95 8.63 -2.16 18.01
C THR A 95 10.11 -2.13 18.36
N GLY A 96 10.75 -0.95 18.40
CA GLY A 96 12.16 -0.78 18.73
C GLY A 96 13.11 -1.18 17.61
#